data_AF-A0A0T6BA26-F1
#
_entry.id   AF-A0A0T6BA26-F1
#
_cell.length_a   1.000
_cell.length_b   1.000
_cell.length_c   1.000
_cell.angle_alpha   90.00
_cell.angle_beta   90.00
_cell.angle_gamma   90.00
#
_symmetry.space_group_name_H-M   'P 1'
#
loop_
_entity.id
_entity.type
_entity.pdbx_description
1 polymer ?
#
loop_
_entity_poly.entity_id
_entity_poly.type
_entity_poly.pdbx_seq_one_letter_code
_entity_poly.pdbx_strand_id
1 'polypeptide(L)'
;MIYAYFLFLAETVFVTIVFKERLLLVLQKGKRFDEYIYSIIFLSILIPHFLLPIAAWTNGHEVAKFKNMWTHFQLKYYQVTGTAIVFKRLGLITYSLCIFSWVLGIVVMLAQYYLQPDMQLWHTFGYYHILAMLNCLCSLWFINCTAKGRVAKDLAQNLHNALESADPASKLAEYRDLWVDLSHMMQQFGKAYSGMYGMYCILILMTTIVASYGCLTEIMDHGLS
;
A
#
# COMPACT_ATOMS: atom_id res chain seq x y z
N MET A 1 2.17 -20.72 -10.87
CA MET A 1 1.74 -19.74 -11.89
C MET A 1 0.30 -19.99 -12.36
N ILE A 2 -0.05 -21.17 -12.89
CA ILE A 2 -1.42 -21.48 -13.39
C ILE A 2 -2.51 -21.27 -12.32
N TYR A 3 -2.26 -21.71 -11.07
CA TYR A 3 -3.18 -21.51 -9.94
C TYR A 3 -3.51 -20.02 -9.67
N ALA A 4 -2.54 -19.12 -9.79
CA ALA A 4 -2.75 -17.70 -9.55
C ALA A 4 -3.63 -17.05 -10.63
N TYR A 5 -3.45 -17.46 -11.90
CA TYR A 5 -4.33 -17.00 -12.99
C TYR A 5 -5.76 -17.51 -12.80
N PHE A 6 -5.94 -18.75 -12.37
CA PHE A 6 -7.26 -19.31 -12.10
C PHE A 6 -7.96 -18.60 -10.93
N LEU A 7 -7.25 -18.38 -9.82
CA LEU A 7 -7.77 -17.61 -8.69
C LEU A 7 -8.16 -16.19 -9.09
N PHE A 8 -7.27 -15.48 -9.78
CA PHE A 8 -7.55 -14.11 -10.21
C PHE A 8 -8.75 -14.05 -11.18
N LEU A 9 -8.89 -15.03 -12.07
CA LEU A 9 -10.04 -15.13 -12.96
C LEU A 9 -11.34 -15.37 -12.19
N ALA A 10 -11.33 -16.29 -11.22
CA ALA A 10 -12.48 -16.56 -10.36
C ALA A 10 -12.88 -15.32 -9.53
N GLU A 11 -11.90 -14.66 -8.91
CA GLU A 11 -12.10 -13.40 -8.18
C GLU A 11 -12.63 -12.30 -9.09
N THR A 12 -12.14 -12.19 -10.32
CA THR A 12 -12.60 -11.17 -11.28
C THR A 12 -14.03 -11.39 -11.71
N VAL A 13 -14.43 -12.65 -11.98
CA VAL A 13 -15.84 -12.99 -12.25
C VAL A 13 -16.70 -12.59 -11.06
N PHE A 14 -16.26 -12.94 -9.84
CA PHE A 14 -16.98 -12.63 -8.62
C PHE A 14 -17.16 -11.13 -8.39
N VAL A 15 -16.06 -10.37 -8.45
CA VAL A 15 -16.06 -8.90 -8.31
C VAL A 15 -16.92 -8.23 -9.38
N THR A 16 -16.94 -8.76 -10.61
CA THR A 16 -17.77 -8.22 -11.69
C THR A 16 -19.27 -8.38 -11.41
N ILE A 17 -19.68 -9.50 -10.82
CA ILE A 17 -21.07 -9.72 -10.40
C ILE A 17 -21.47 -8.70 -9.32
N VAL A 18 -20.65 -8.59 -8.27
CA VAL A 18 -20.88 -7.63 -7.18
C VAL A 18 -20.90 -6.19 -7.72
N PHE A 19 -19.98 -5.85 -8.63
CA PHE A 19 -19.93 -4.53 -9.25
C PHE A 19 -21.21 -4.21 -10.02
N LYS A 20 -21.74 -5.17 -10.80
CA LYS A 20 -22.99 -5.00 -11.54
C LYS A 20 -24.18 -4.77 -10.60
N GLU A 21 -24.29 -5.57 -9.54
CA GLU A 21 -25.38 -5.43 -8.56
C GLU A 21 -25.30 -4.09 -7.84
N ARG A 22 -24.10 -3.65 -7.42
CA ARG A 22 -23.88 -2.33 -6.82
C ARG A 22 -24.18 -1.19 -7.78
N LEU A 23 -23.79 -1.30 -9.03
CA LEU A 23 -24.10 -0.29 -10.05
C LEU A 23 -25.61 -0.15 -10.25
N LEU A 24 -26.35 -1.26 -10.30
CA LEU A 24 -27.81 -1.25 -10.40
C LEU A 24 -28.46 -0.61 -9.17
N LEU A 25 -27.94 -0.87 -7.97
CA LEU A 25 -28.42 -0.25 -6.72
C LEU A 25 -28.17 1.27 -6.69
N VAL A 26 -27.06 1.76 -7.26
CA VAL A 26 -26.77 3.21 -7.39
C VAL A 26 -27.73 3.88 -8.38
N LEU A 27 -28.13 3.17 -9.44
CA LEU A 27 -29.03 3.69 -10.47
C LEU A 27 -30.52 3.69 -10.06
N GLN A 28 -30.88 3.00 -8.97
CA GLN A 28 -32.23 2.99 -8.45
C GLN A 28 -32.62 4.36 -7.89
N LYS A 29 -33.79 4.87 -8.31
CA LYS A 29 -34.33 6.15 -7.84
C LYS A 29 -35.05 5.96 -6.50
N GLY A 30 -34.94 6.97 -5.62
CA GLY A 30 -35.71 7.04 -4.37
C GLY A 30 -35.00 6.54 -3.10
N LYS A 31 -33.69 6.29 -3.17
CA LYS A 31 -32.88 5.97 -1.98
C LYS A 31 -32.59 7.22 -1.14
N ARG A 32 -32.36 7.02 0.15
CA ARG A 32 -31.89 8.09 1.02
C ARG A 32 -30.49 8.53 0.58
N PHE A 33 -30.17 9.79 0.86
CA PHE A 33 -28.94 10.42 0.42
C PHE A 33 -27.67 9.75 1.00
N ASP A 34 -27.72 9.36 2.27
CA ASP A 34 -26.69 8.59 2.97
C ASP A 34 -26.42 7.25 2.25
N GLU A 35 -27.46 6.47 1.94
CA GLU A 35 -27.34 5.20 1.23
C GLU A 35 -26.70 5.36 -0.16
N TYR A 36 -27.00 6.46 -0.84
CA TYR A 36 -26.42 6.79 -2.14
C TYR A 36 -24.91 7.09 -2.04
N ILE A 37 -24.50 7.87 -1.05
CA ILE A 37 -23.08 8.17 -0.77
C ILE A 37 -22.30 6.91 -0.46
N TYR A 38 -22.80 6.06 0.44
CA TYR A 38 -22.14 4.78 0.73
C TYR A 38 -22.04 3.89 -0.50
N SER A 39 -23.10 3.83 -1.32
CA SER A 39 -23.08 3.05 -2.56
C SER A 39 -22.00 3.52 -3.54
N ILE A 40 -21.75 4.83 -3.64
CA ILE A 40 -20.63 5.38 -4.43
C ILE A 40 -19.28 4.95 -3.84
N ILE A 41 -19.08 5.09 -2.53
CA ILE A 41 -17.83 4.70 -1.86
C ILE A 41 -17.51 3.23 -2.11
N PHE A 42 -18.48 2.35 -1.90
CA PHE A 42 -18.32 0.92 -2.14
C PHE A 42 -18.09 0.58 -3.61
N LEU A 43 -18.74 1.27 -4.53
CA LEU A 43 -18.46 1.10 -5.96
C LEU A 43 -17.02 1.51 -6.30
N SER A 44 -16.54 2.63 -5.74
CA SER A 44 -15.17 3.11 -5.91
C SER A 44 -14.13 2.14 -5.37
N ILE A 45 -14.39 1.49 -4.22
CA ILE A 45 -13.47 0.51 -3.62
C ILE A 45 -13.32 -0.75 -4.49
N LEU A 46 -14.27 -1.08 -5.37
CA LEU A 46 -14.15 -2.21 -6.29
C LEU A 46 -13.20 -1.91 -7.48
N ILE A 47 -13.05 -0.65 -7.87
CA ILE A 47 -12.26 -0.24 -9.04
C ILE A 47 -10.79 -0.70 -8.96
N PRO A 48 -10.08 -0.57 -7.81
CA PRO A 48 -8.72 -1.06 -7.65
C PRO A 48 -8.50 -2.52 -8.01
N HIS A 49 -9.51 -3.40 -7.90
CA HIS A 49 -9.39 -4.81 -8.30
C HIS A 49 -8.96 -4.94 -9.76
N PHE A 50 -9.49 -4.09 -10.63
CA PHE A 50 -9.19 -4.12 -12.06
C PHE A 50 -7.93 -3.34 -12.40
N LEU A 51 -7.71 -2.21 -11.72
CA LEU A 51 -6.64 -1.29 -12.07
C LEU A 51 -5.28 -1.67 -11.47
N LEU A 52 -5.24 -2.22 -10.25
CA LEU A 52 -3.99 -2.57 -9.58
C LEU A 52 -3.20 -3.66 -10.29
N PRO A 53 -3.82 -4.76 -10.79
CA PRO A 53 -3.09 -5.76 -11.58
C PRO A 53 -2.43 -5.16 -12.83
N ILE A 54 -3.14 -4.26 -13.53
CA ILE A 54 -2.60 -3.56 -14.70
C ILE A 54 -1.40 -2.69 -14.30
N ALA A 55 -1.52 -1.93 -13.21
CA ALA A 55 -0.43 -1.12 -12.69
C ALA A 55 0.77 -1.97 -12.20
N ALA A 56 0.51 -3.14 -11.63
CA ALA A 56 1.55 -4.07 -11.18
C ALA A 56 2.26 -4.76 -12.34
N TRP A 57 1.53 -5.18 -13.37
CA TRP A 57 2.11 -5.82 -14.57
C TRP A 57 2.96 -4.85 -15.38
N THR A 58 2.51 -3.61 -15.53
CA THR A 58 3.27 -2.58 -16.27
C THR A 58 4.58 -2.21 -15.55
N ASN A 59 4.59 -2.19 -14.21
CA ASN A 59 5.77 -1.81 -13.43
C ASN A 59 6.59 -2.98 -12.90
N GLY A 60 6.22 -4.23 -13.20
CA GLY A 60 6.86 -5.42 -12.63
C GLY A 60 8.37 -5.50 -12.91
N HIS A 61 8.80 -5.06 -14.10
CA HIS A 61 10.22 -5.01 -14.45
C HIS A 61 11.00 -4.02 -13.55
N GLU A 62 10.44 -2.85 -13.27
CA GLU A 62 11.07 -1.84 -12.41
C GLU A 62 11.15 -2.31 -10.96
N VAL A 63 10.16 -3.09 -10.50
CA VAL A 63 10.18 -3.74 -9.18
C VAL A 63 11.28 -4.80 -9.11
N ALA A 64 11.46 -5.62 -10.15
CA ALA A 64 12.54 -6.60 -10.21
C ALA A 64 13.92 -5.91 -10.18
N LYS A 65 14.10 -4.86 -10.97
CA LYS A 65 15.32 -4.03 -10.95
C LYS A 65 15.61 -3.48 -9.56
N PHE A 66 14.59 -2.94 -8.89
CA PHE A 66 14.71 -2.45 -7.51
C PHE A 66 15.18 -3.53 -6.53
N LYS A 67 14.63 -4.75 -6.60
CA LYS A 67 15.01 -5.87 -5.73
C LYS A 67 16.45 -6.32 -5.98
N ASN A 68 16.88 -6.34 -7.23
CA ASN A 68 18.27 -6.66 -7.59
C ASN A 68 19.23 -5.59 -7.08
N MET A 69 18.90 -4.29 -7.25
CA MET A 69 19.69 -3.19 -6.71
C MET A 69 19.85 -3.28 -5.19
N TRP A 70 18.79 -3.63 -4.46
CA TRP A 70 18.85 -3.85 -3.01
C TRP A 70 19.84 -4.96 -2.64
N THR A 71 19.83 -6.07 -3.37
CA THR A 71 20.73 -7.20 -3.12
C THR A 71 22.20 -6.82 -3.36
N HIS A 72 22.48 -6.13 -4.46
CA HIS A 72 23.83 -5.63 -4.75
C HIS A 72 24.30 -4.61 -3.71
N PHE A 73 23.40 -3.72 -3.28
CA PHE A 73 23.69 -2.74 -2.23
C PHE A 73 24.05 -3.42 -0.91
N GLN A 74 23.33 -4.48 -0.50
CA GLN A 74 23.65 -5.22 0.72
C GLN A 74 25.05 -5.83 0.69
N LEU A 75 25.46 -6.38 -0.46
CA LEU A 75 26.80 -6.94 -0.63
C LEU A 75 27.88 -5.85 -0.55
N LYS A 76 27.70 -4.74 -1.28
CA LYS A 76 28.64 -3.62 -1.28
C LYS A 76 28.77 -2.98 0.11
N TYR A 77 27.65 -2.82 0.81
CA TYR A 77 27.62 -2.31 2.19
C TYR A 77 28.44 -3.19 3.13
N TYR A 78 28.31 -4.52 3.02
CA TYR A 78 29.09 -5.46 3.82
C TYR A 78 30.58 -5.36 3.51
N GLN A 79 30.97 -5.24 2.23
CA GLN A 79 32.36 -5.12 1.81
C GLN A 79 33.04 -3.84 2.33
N VAL A 80 32.32 -2.71 2.35
CA VAL A 80 32.88 -1.41 2.79
C VAL A 80 32.87 -1.25 4.31
N THR A 81 31.78 -1.63 4.97
CA THR A 81 31.61 -1.41 6.41
C THR A 81 32.05 -2.59 7.28
N GLY A 82 32.21 -3.77 6.70
CA GLY A 82 32.45 -5.03 7.43
C GLY A 82 31.23 -5.53 8.23
N THR A 83 30.09 -4.84 8.17
CA THR A 83 28.89 -5.16 8.95
C THR A 83 27.71 -5.49 8.05
N ALA A 84 26.95 -6.53 8.41
CA ALA A 84 25.75 -6.90 7.68
C ALA A 84 24.56 -6.02 8.10
N ILE A 85 23.70 -5.67 7.14
CA ILE A 85 22.46 -4.93 7.42
C ILE A 85 21.47 -5.89 8.10
N VAL A 86 21.31 -5.76 9.42
CA VAL A 86 20.41 -6.61 10.22
C VAL A 86 19.21 -5.82 10.73
N PHE A 87 18.02 -6.23 10.30
CA PHE A 87 16.78 -5.59 10.72
C PHE A 87 16.09 -6.33 11.88
N LYS A 88 16.57 -6.15 13.11
CA LYS A 88 16.07 -6.88 14.30
C LYS A 88 14.55 -6.78 14.53
N ARG A 89 13.94 -5.61 14.29
CA ARG A 89 12.50 -5.36 14.55
C ARG A 89 11.61 -5.29 13.32
N LEU A 90 12.19 -5.27 12.12
CA LEU A 90 11.41 -4.98 10.90
C LEU A 90 10.49 -6.14 10.51
N GLY A 91 10.92 -7.39 10.73
CA GLY A 91 10.08 -8.57 10.51
C GLY A 91 8.83 -8.56 11.40
N LEU A 92 9.00 -8.32 12.70
CA LEU A 92 7.88 -8.22 13.65
C LEU A 92 6.91 -7.09 13.28
N ILE A 93 7.42 -5.92 12.91
CA ILE A 93 6.60 -4.80 12.42
C ILE A 93 5.83 -5.21 11.16
N THR A 94 6.46 -5.92 10.23
CA THR A 94 5.83 -6.37 8.98
C THR A 94 4.66 -7.31 9.27
N TYR A 95 4.88 -8.36 10.06
CA TYR A 95 3.82 -9.30 10.42
C TYR A 95 2.69 -8.63 11.19
N SER A 96 3.03 -7.76 12.16
CA SER A 96 2.05 -7.01 12.94
C SER A 96 1.19 -6.12 12.05
N LEU A 97 1.78 -5.38 11.11
CA LEU A 97 1.05 -4.50 10.20
C LEU A 97 0.15 -5.30 9.26
N CYS A 98 0.62 -6.44 8.72
CA CYS A 98 -0.19 -7.30 7.86
C CYS A 98 -1.40 -7.87 8.62
N ILE A 99 -1.20 -8.42 9.82
CA ILE A 99 -2.28 -9.01 10.62
C ILE A 99 -3.28 -7.92 11.03
N PHE A 100 -2.79 -6.80 11.55
CA PHE A 100 -3.63 -5.66 11.92
C PHE A 100 -4.47 -5.17 10.73
N SER A 101 -3.86 -5.04 9.56
CA SER A 101 -4.53 -4.63 8.33
C SER A 101 -5.69 -5.54 7.93
N TRP A 102 -5.50 -6.85 8.06
CA TRP A 102 -6.53 -7.84 7.76
C TRP A 102 -7.67 -7.79 8.77
N VAL A 103 -7.34 -7.76 10.07
CA VAL A 103 -8.34 -7.68 11.14
C VAL A 103 -9.18 -6.40 10.99
N LEU A 104 -8.53 -5.26 10.73
CA LEU A 104 -9.22 -4.00 10.49
C LEU A 104 -10.15 -4.09 9.28
N GLY A 105 -9.71 -4.65 8.16
CA GLY A 105 -10.56 -4.87 6.98
C GLY A 105 -11.78 -5.74 7.29
N ILE A 106 -11.60 -6.81 8.08
CA ILE A 106 -12.70 -7.69 8.51
C ILE A 106 -13.72 -6.94 9.36
N VAL A 107 -13.24 -6.27 10.41
CA VAL A 107 -14.07 -5.51 11.34
C VAL A 107 -14.85 -4.41 10.62
N VAL A 108 -14.21 -3.67 9.72
CA VAL A 108 -14.88 -2.60 8.96
C VAL A 108 -15.99 -3.17 8.09
N MET A 109 -15.77 -4.26 7.33
CA MET A 109 -16.85 -4.81 6.50
C MET A 109 -17.98 -5.44 7.33
N LEU A 110 -17.67 -6.04 8.48
CA LEU A 110 -18.71 -6.55 9.38
C LEU A 110 -19.54 -5.41 9.97
N ALA A 111 -18.91 -4.30 10.38
CA ALA A 111 -19.63 -3.11 10.84
C ALA A 111 -20.56 -2.58 9.74
N GLN A 112 -20.09 -2.56 8.48
CA GLN A 112 -20.88 -2.11 7.34
C GLN A 112 -22.03 -3.06 6.99
N TYR A 113 -21.85 -4.36 7.17
CA TYR A 113 -22.94 -5.34 7.07
C TYR A 113 -24.08 -5.04 8.07
N TYR A 114 -23.75 -4.68 9.31
CA TYR A 114 -24.76 -4.33 10.32
C TYR A 114 -25.39 -2.95 10.10
N LEU A 115 -24.64 -1.99 9.56
CA LEU A 115 -25.13 -0.62 9.33
C LEU A 115 -25.98 -0.49 8.06
N GLN A 116 -25.69 -1.25 7.01
CA GLN A 116 -26.39 -1.11 5.73
C GLN A 116 -27.36 -2.27 5.45
N PRO A 117 -28.67 -2.00 5.33
CA PRO A 117 -29.66 -3.04 5.02
C PRO A 117 -29.47 -3.65 3.62
N ASP A 118 -28.86 -2.91 2.68
CA ASP A 118 -28.57 -3.35 1.31
C ASP A 118 -27.28 -4.17 1.17
N MET A 119 -26.54 -4.39 2.26
CA MET A 119 -25.27 -5.12 2.23
C MET A 119 -25.49 -6.58 2.60
N GLN A 120 -25.59 -7.46 1.61
CA GLN A 120 -25.57 -8.90 1.86
C GLN A 120 -24.16 -9.37 2.26
N LEU A 121 -24.09 -10.37 3.15
CA LEU A 121 -22.82 -10.98 3.58
C LEU A 121 -21.99 -11.49 2.40
N TRP A 122 -22.62 -11.93 1.31
CA TRP A 122 -21.87 -12.43 0.16
C TRP A 122 -21.11 -11.31 -0.56
N HIS A 123 -21.62 -10.08 -0.57
CA HIS A 123 -20.92 -8.94 -1.17
C HIS A 123 -19.61 -8.63 -0.45
N THR A 124 -19.52 -8.85 0.87
CA THR A 124 -18.33 -8.52 1.68
C THR A 124 -17.08 -9.27 1.22
N PHE A 125 -17.25 -10.50 0.70
CA PHE A 125 -16.14 -11.29 0.15
C PHE A 125 -15.44 -10.58 -1.02
N GLY A 126 -16.14 -9.76 -1.79
CA GLY A 126 -15.57 -9.01 -2.91
C GLY A 126 -14.76 -7.80 -2.47
N TYR A 127 -14.87 -7.41 -1.20
CA TYR A 127 -14.14 -6.28 -0.62
C TYR A 127 -12.96 -6.73 0.24
N TYR A 128 -13.03 -7.91 0.87
CA TYR A 128 -11.99 -8.38 1.78
C TYR A 128 -10.61 -8.45 1.14
N HIS A 129 -10.49 -9.03 -0.06
CA HIS A 129 -9.20 -9.15 -0.73
C HIS A 129 -8.68 -7.79 -1.21
N ILE A 130 -9.57 -6.90 -1.67
CA ILE A 130 -9.18 -5.56 -2.12
C ILE A 130 -8.65 -4.74 -0.94
N LEU A 131 -9.36 -4.72 0.18
CA LEU A 131 -8.93 -4.00 1.39
C LEU A 131 -7.62 -4.57 1.93
N ALA A 132 -7.48 -5.90 1.96
CA ALA A 132 -6.23 -6.54 2.32
C ALA A 132 -5.08 -6.10 1.40
N MET A 133 -5.29 -6.08 0.09
CA MET A 133 -4.29 -5.64 -0.90
C MET A 133 -3.90 -4.17 -0.71
N LEU A 134 -4.87 -3.26 -0.55
CA LEU A 134 -4.63 -1.83 -0.34
C LEU A 134 -3.85 -1.57 0.95
N ASN A 135 -4.24 -2.21 2.06
CA ASN A 135 -3.54 -2.06 3.33
C ASN A 135 -2.13 -2.69 3.29
N CYS A 136 -1.95 -3.80 2.58
CA CYS A 136 -0.62 -4.39 2.36
C CYS A 136 0.27 -3.49 1.51
N LEU A 137 -0.28 -2.77 0.51
CA LEU A 137 0.46 -1.79 -0.27
C LEU A 137 0.96 -0.64 0.61
N CYS A 138 0.12 -0.12 1.51
CA CYS A 138 0.52 0.88 2.50
C CYS A 138 1.62 0.36 3.45
N SER A 139 1.45 -0.87 3.94
CA SER A 139 2.45 -1.53 4.80
C SER A 139 3.79 -1.69 4.09
N LEU A 140 3.77 -2.08 2.82
CA LEU A 140 4.97 -2.22 1.98
C LEU A 140 5.72 -0.89 1.85
N TRP A 141 5.00 0.22 1.62
CA TRP A 141 5.61 1.56 1.60
C TRP A 141 6.34 1.85 2.91
N PHE A 142 5.61 1.73 4.02
CA PHE A 142 6.11 2.06 5.35
C PHE A 142 7.37 1.27 5.69
N ILE A 143 7.36 -0.04 5.41
CA ILE A 143 8.49 -0.94 5.68
C ILE A 143 9.72 -0.55 4.83
N ASN A 144 9.54 -0.31 3.53
CA ASN A 144 10.66 0.04 2.64
C ASN A 144 11.27 1.39 3.02
N CYS A 145 10.45 2.40 3.31
CA CYS A 145 10.91 3.71 3.77
C CYS A 145 11.64 3.61 5.11
N THR A 146 11.09 2.85 6.06
CA THR A 146 11.70 2.63 7.38
C THR A 146 13.04 1.88 7.26
N ALA A 147 13.12 0.87 6.40
CA ALA A 147 14.35 0.11 6.17
C ALA A 147 15.46 1.00 5.59
N LYS A 148 15.14 1.80 4.57
CA LYS A 148 16.09 2.73 3.95
C LYS A 148 16.52 3.84 4.91
N GLY A 149 15.57 4.39 5.68
CA GLY A 149 15.87 5.40 6.70
C GLY A 149 16.82 4.88 7.79
N ARG A 150 16.67 3.62 8.22
CA ARG A 150 17.60 2.98 9.16
C ARG A 150 18.99 2.80 8.56
N VAL A 151 19.07 2.29 7.33
CA VAL A 151 20.35 2.13 6.62
C VAL A 151 21.05 3.46 6.42
N ALA A 152 20.32 4.52 6.05
CA ALA A 152 20.88 5.86 5.92
C ALA A 152 21.47 6.37 7.24
N LYS A 153 20.78 6.12 8.36
CA LYS A 153 21.26 6.50 9.69
C LYS A 153 22.52 5.71 10.10
N ASP A 154 22.54 4.40 9.87
CA ASP A 154 23.72 3.57 10.15
C ASP A 154 24.91 3.98 9.26
N LEU A 155 24.65 4.29 7.98
CA LEU A 155 25.68 4.77 7.06
C LEU A 155 26.28 6.11 7.52
N ALA A 156 25.45 7.03 8.01
CA ALA A 156 25.91 8.32 8.55
C ALA A 156 26.76 8.14 9.82
N GLN A 157 26.36 7.24 10.72
CA GLN A 157 27.14 6.96 11.93
C GLN A 157 28.49 6.31 11.60
N ASN A 158 28.48 5.33 10.70
CA ASN A 158 29.71 4.64 10.29
C ASN A 158 30.65 5.58 9.51
N LEU A 159 30.12 6.51 8.71
CA LEU A 159 30.90 7.56 8.07
C LEU A 159 31.56 8.47 9.10
N HIS A 160 30.82 8.91 10.13
CA HIS A 160 31.38 9.75 11.19
C HIS A 160 32.57 9.06 11.88
N ASN A 161 32.41 7.79 12.25
CA ASN A 161 33.49 7.00 12.84
C ASN A 161 34.67 6.80 11.88
N ALA A 162 34.41 6.65 10.57
CA ALA A 162 35.45 6.46 9.57
C ALA A 162 36.27 7.74 9.31
N LEU A 163 35.67 8.92 9.48
CA LEU A 163 36.36 10.22 9.36
C LEU A 163 37.36 10.47 10.49
N GLU A 164 37.22 9.80 11.64
CA GLU A 164 38.17 9.86 12.76
C GLU A 164 39.34 8.86 12.62
N SER A 165 39.35 8.06 11.55
CA SER A 165 40.38 7.04 11.31
C SER A 165 41.63 7.59 10.62
N ALA A 166 42.68 6.77 10.52
CA ALA A 166 43.98 7.17 9.98
C ALA A 166 43.99 7.54 8.48
N ASP A 167 42.99 7.10 7.70
CA ASP A 167 42.83 7.44 6.27
C ASP A 167 41.38 7.87 5.95
N PRO A 168 41.02 9.11 6.30
CA PRO A 168 39.66 9.60 6.13
C PRO A 168 39.29 9.86 4.66
N ALA A 169 40.28 10.15 3.80
CA ALA A 169 40.03 10.54 2.41
C ALA A 169 39.56 9.34 1.56
N SER A 170 40.24 8.20 1.67
CA SER A 170 39.84 6.97 0.99
C SER A 170 38.48 6.47 1.49
N LYS A 171 38.29 6.47 2.81
CA LYS A 171 37.03 6.04 3.43
C LYS A 171 35.86 6.94 3.01
N LEU A 172 36.04 8.26 3.00
CA LEU A 172 35.00 9.18 2.56
C LEU A 172 34.53 8.89 1.13
N ALA A 173 35.45 8.52 0.23
CA ALA A 173 35.10 8.16 -1.15
C ALA A 173 34.22 6.91 -1.21
N GLU A 174 34.54 5.85 -0.45
CA GLU A 174 33.75 4.61 -0.37
C GLU A 174 32.34 4.86 0.20
N TYR A 175 32.24 5.62 1.29
CA TYR A 175 30.96 5.95 1.93
C TYR A 175 30.09 6.88 1.07
N ARG A 176 30.70 7.81 0.33
CA ARG A 176 30.00 8.64 -0.66
C ARG A 176 29.36 7.77 -1.74
N ASP A 177 30.10 6.77 -2.24
CA ASP A 177 29.61 5.87 -3.28
C ASP A 177 28.42 5.03 -2.79
N LEU A 178 28.48 4.52 -1.54
CA LEU A 178 27.33 3.89 -0.88
C LEU A 178 26.13 4.84 -0.75
N TRP A 179 26.36 6.09 -0.38
CA TRP A 179 25.28 7.07 -0.23
C TRP A 179 24.58 7.35 -1.58
N VAL A 180 25.36 7.45 -2.65
CA VAL A 180 24.87 7.62 -4.02
C VAL A 180 24.04 6.41 -4.44
N ASP A 181 24.52 5.19 -4.21
CA ASP A 181 23.75 3.95 -4.51
C ASP A 181 22.44 3.88 -3.72
N LEU A 182 22.46 4.24 -2.44
CA LEU A 182 21.25 4.29 -1.60
C LEU A 182 20.23 5.30 -2.16
N SER A 183 20.71 6.46 -2.61
CA SER A 183 19.89 7.52 -3.22
C SER A 183 19.28 7.07 -4.55
N HIS A 184 20.07 6.46 -5.43
CA HIS A 184 19.56 5.88 -6.68
C HIS A 184 18.52 4.79 -6.42
N MET A 185 18.73 3.99 -5.39
CA MET A 185 17.77 2.96 -5.00
C MET A 185 16.46 3.53 -4.44
N MET A 186 16.50 4.69 -3.76
CA MET A 186 15.28 5.43 -3.36
C MET A 186 14.53 5.97 -4.57
N GLN A 187 15.23 6.53 -5.56
CA GLN A 187 14.62 7.00 -6.80
C GLN A 187 13.98 5.85 -7.59
N GLN A 188 14.68 4.72 -7.71
CA GLN A 188 14.16 3.53 -8.38
C GLN A 188 12.94 2.95 -7.65
N PHE A 189 12.91 2.99 -6.31
CA PHE A 189 11.74 2.63 -5.53
C PHE A 189 10.53 3.51 -5.86
N GLY A 190 10.74 4.84 -5.86
CA GLY A 190 9.71 5.80 -6.25
C GLY A 190 9.19 5.52 -7.65
N LYS A 191 10.08 5.32 -8.63
CA LYS A 191 9.71 4.99 -10.01
C LYS A 191 8.94 3.67 -10.12
N ALA A 192 9.36 2.63 -9.42
CA ALA A 192 8.75 1.30 -9.51
C ALA A 192 7.34 1.23 -8.93
N TYR A 193 7.02 2.09 -7.94
CA TYR A 193 5.73 2.04 -7.26
C TYR A 193 4.87 3.31 -7.39
N SER A 194 5.36 4.38 -8.03
CA SER A 194 4.64 5.65 -8.14
C SER A 194 3.24 5.51 -8.75
N GLY A 195 3.08 4.67 -9.77
CA GLY A 195 1.78 4.42 -10.40
C GLY A 195 0.78 3.76 -9.44
N MET A 196 1.23 2.76 -8.68
CA MET A 196 0.39 2.07 -7.68
C MET A 196 0.01 3.00 -6.52
N TYR A 197 0.97 3.76 -5.99
CA TYR A 197 0.68 4.72 -4.91
C TYR A 197 -0.13 5.93 -5.39
N GLY A 198 0.06 6.39 -6.63
CA GLY A 198 -0.75 7.46 -7.20
C GLY A 198 -2.22 7.06 -7.30
N MET A 199 -2.50 5.86 -7.79
CA MET A 199 -3.85 5.30 -7.84
C MET A 199 -4.46 5.12 -6.44
N TYR A 200 -3.67 4.60 -5.49
CA TYR A 200 -4.07 4.48 -4.10
C TYR A 200 -4.45 5.85 -3.50
N CYS A 201 -3.62 6.88 -3.70
CA CYS A 201 -3.90 8.22 -3.21
C CYS A 201 -5.18 8.80 -3.82
N ILE A 202 -5.42 8.63 -5.12
CA ILE A 202 -6.65 9.09 -5.78
C ILE A 202 -7.87 8.42 -5.15
N LEU A 203 -7.82 7.11 -4.91
CA LEU A 203 -8.91 6.37 -4.28
C LEU A 203 -9.19 6.87 -2.85
N ILE A 204 -8.15 7.01 -2.03
CA ILE A 204 -8.30 7.48 -0.65
C ILE A 204 -8.83 8.92 -0.61
N LEU A 205 -8.34 9.80 -1.47
CA LEU A 205 -8.84 11.17 -1.56
C LEU A 205 -10.31 11.21 -2.01
N MET A 206 -10.68 10.45 -3.04
CA MET A 206 -12.06 10.36 -3.49
C MET A 206 -12.99 9.87 -2.38
N THR A 207 -12.64 8.76 -1.73
CA THR A 207 -13.45 8.18 -0.64
C THR A 207 -13.54 9.13 0.56
N THR A 208 -12.46 9.82 0.92
CA THR A 208 -12.44 10.81 2.00
C THR A 208 -13.33 12.00 1.68
N ILE A 209 -13.28 12.53 0.45
CA ILE A 209 -14.13 13.66 0.03
C ILE A 209 -15.61 13.27 0.09
N VAL A 210 -15.95 12.10 -0.47
CA VAL A 210 -17.35 11.62 -0.51
C VAL A 210 -17.87 11.34 0.91
N ALA A 211 -17.06 10.70 1.77
CA ALA A 211 -17.42 10.47 3.17
C ALA A 211 -17.57 11.78 3.96
N SER A 212 -16.68 12.75 3.75
CA SER A 212 -16.77 14.07 4.41
C SER A 212 -18.03 14.81 3.99
N TYR A 213 -18.39 14.76 2.71
CA TYR A 213 -19.62 15.35 2.20
C TYR A 213 -20.88 14.69 2.80
N GLY A 214 -20.88 13.36 2.93
CA GLY A 214 -21.96 12.63 3.60
C GLY A 214 -22.13 13.03 5.06
N CYS A 215 -21.03 13.03 5.81
CA CYS A 215 -21.02 13.45 7.22
C CYS A 215 -21.50 14.89 7.40
N LEU A 216 -21.00 15.83 6.58
CA LEU A 216 -21.42 17.24 6.66
C LEU A 216 -22.91 17.43 6.35
N THR A 217 -23.44 16.68 5.37
CA THR A 217 -24.86 16.78 5.01
C THR A 217 -25.74 16.19 6.11
N GLU A 218 -25.33 15.06 6.70
CA GLU A 218 -26.06 14.44 7.80
C GLU A 218 -26.11 15.36 9.04
N ILE A 219 -24.98 16.00 9.37
CA ILE A 219 -24.91 17.01 10.44
C ILE A 219 -25.82 18.21 10.13
N MET A 220 -25.87 18.65 8.87
CA MET A 220 -26.71 19.78 8.45
C MET A 220 -28.21 19.44 8.52
N ASP A 221 -28.58 18.21 8.16
CA ASP A 221 -29.97 17.75 8.13
C ASP A 221 -30.52 17.37 9.51
N HIS A 222 -29.69 16.80 10.40
CA HIS A 222 -30.12 16.28 11.71
C HIS A 222 -29.61 17.10 12.91
N GLY A 223 -28.71 18.06 12.69
CA GLY A 223 -28.04 18.80 13.77
C GLY A 223 -27.01 17.94 14.53
N LEU A 224 -26.12 18.60 15.28
CA LEU A 224 -25.26 17.92 16.26
C LEU A 224 -26.11 17.53 17.48
N SER A 225 -26.73 16.35 17.45
CA SER A 225 -27.38 15.76 18.63
C SER A 225 -26.52 14.69 19.29
#